data_AF-A0A7S1C3D2-F1
#
_entry.id   AF-A0A7S1C3D2-F1
#
_cell.length_a   1.000
_cell.length_b   1.000
_cell.length_c   1.000
_cell.angle_alpha   90.00
_cell.angle_beta   90.00
_cell.angle_gamma   90.00
#
_symmetry.space_group_name_H-M   'P 1'
#
loop_
_entity.id
_entity.type
_entity.pdbx_description
1 polymer ?
#
loop_
_entity_poly.entity_id
_entity_poly.type
_entity_poly.pdbx_seq_one_letter_code
_entity_poly.pdbx_strand_id
1 'polypeptide(L)'
;PHPPEMAEFFAALQAGRSAQTTHHLNPVPDGWAQPPAKIVRPDAASVSLTGWVQNRRRYSQNVTVFNLVDDLAPREASDVDYARVECVLHPSLFDRSELYKDLFAPGARVWLRGAFDPDFDPDLDNTDAGRRYASFWIAEARLMRATWRPSVVRHILNLLHARALPLDEASESLGVSYADAERLSRLENLTERQWEANKLAIGLQRSQSATVAPELLKVLQNYETLAASRPVAPPEPSPDDDALLHPSQPGSYWQRQKRPQLEWMTREIARVARAHPAFGKRPLRILDVGGGRGKLAVHLARAL
;
A
#
# COMPACT_ATOMS: atom_id res chain seq x y z
N PRO A 1 -23.96 -26.37 4.62
CA PRO A 1 -23.42 -27.17 3.49
C PRO A 1 -23.43 -26.36 2.20
N HIS A 2 -22.25 -25.92 1.71
CA HIS A 2 -22.15 -25.24 0.42
C HIS A 2 -22.39 -26.24 -0.72
N PRO A 3 -23.00 -25.82 -1.84
CA PRO A 3 -23.12 -26.68 -3.01
C PRO A 3 -21.72 -27.05 -3.54
N PRO A 4 -21.53 -28.27 -4.09
CA PRO A 4 -20.22 -28.78 -4.54
C PRO A 4 -19.53 -27.86 -5.57
N GLU A 5 -20.29 -27.18 -6.43
CA GLU A 5 -19.79 -26.18 -7.39
C GLU A 5 -19.10 -24.97 -6.72
N MET A 6 -19.47 -24.64 -5.48
CA MET A 6 -18.83 -23.55 -4.73
C MET A 6 -17.50 -23.97 -4.09
N ALA A 7 -17.31 -25.26 -3.78
CA ALA A 7 -16.04 -25.75 -3.27
C ALA A 7 -14.95 -25.66 -4.36
N GLU A 8 -15.29 -26.00 -5.60
CA GLU A 8 -14.42 -25.80 -6.76
C GLU A 8 -14.18 -24.31 -7.04
N PHE A 9 -15.19 -23.45 -6.92
CA PHE A 9 -14.99 -22.00 -7.06
C PHE A 9 -14.03 -21.44 -6.00
N PHE A 10 -14.19 -21.78 -4.72
CA PHE A 10 -13.29 -21.32 -3.66
C PHE A 10 -11.89 -21.91 -3.78
N ALA A 11 -11.76 -23.18 -4.19
CA ALA A 11 -10.48 -23.80 -4.50
C ALA A 11 -9.80 -23.11 -5.69
N ALA A 12 -10.54 -22.77 -6.75
CA ALA A 12 -10.04 -22.00 -7.89
C ALA A 12 -9.70 -20.54 -7.54
N LEU A 13 -10.40 -19.93 -6.59
CA LEU A 13 -10.13 -18.57 -6.10
C LEU A 13 -8.94 -18.54 -5.12
N GLN A 14 -8.72 -19.61 -4.35
CA GLN A 14 -7.51 -19.82 -3.55
C GLN A 14 -6.31 -20.14 -4.44
N ALA A 15 -6.45 -21.04 -5.40
CA ALA A 15 -5.42 -21.35 -6.40
C ALA A 15 -5.10 -20.12 -7.29
N GLY A 16 -6.13 -19.33 -7.65
CA GLY A 16 -5.99 -18.06 -8.37
C GLY A 16 -5.41 -16.91 -7.52
N ARG A 17 -5.45 -17.00 -6.19
CA ARG A 17 -4.73 -16.10 -5.28
C ARG A 17 -3.28 -16.53 -5.07
N SER A 18 -2.97 -17.83 -5.19
CA SER A 18 -1.60 -18.34 -5.26
C SER A 18 -0.97 -18.05 -6.62
N ALA A 19 -1.78 -18.03 -7.69
CA ALA A 19 -1.47 -17.36 -8.95
C ALA A 19 -1.73 -15.84 -8.84
N GLN A 20 -1.21 -15.23 -7.77
CA GLN A 20 -1.11 -13.79 -7.66
C GLN A 20 -0.46 -13.29 -8.94
N THR A 21 -1.10 -12.30 -9.56
CA THR A 21 -0.59 -11.44 -10.63
C THR A 21 0.92 -11.51 -10.67
N THR A 22 1.48 -12.32 -11.57
CA THR A 22 2.86 -12.13 -12.00
C THR A 22 2.84 -10.80 -12.75
N HIS A 23 2.79 -9.70 -12.00
CA HIS A 23 3.31 -8.45 -12.47
C HIS A 23 4.69 -8.82 -12.95
N HIS A 24 4.90 -8.83 -14.27
CA HIS A 24 6.22 -8.98 -14.85
C HIS A 24 7.08 -7.91 -14.16
N LEU A 25 7.86 -8.35 -13.17
CA LEU A 25 8.76 -7.46 -12.47
C LEU A 25 9.76 -7.01 -13.52
N ASN A 26 10.09 -5.73 -13.48
CA ASN A 26 11.12 -5.21 -14.37
C ASN A 26 12.42 -5.99 -14.09
N PRO A 27 13.21 -6.31 -15.13
CA PRO A 27 14.53 -6.87 -14.92
C PRO A 27 15.35 -5.93 -14.03
N VAL A 28 16.17 -6.51 -13.15
CA VAL A 28 17.11 -5.74 -12.33
C VAL A 28 18.13 -5.08 -13.27
N PRO A 29 18.30 -3.76 -13.25
CA PRO A 29 19.39 -3.09 -13.97
C PRO A 29 20.76 -3.67 -13.55
N ASP A 30 21.71 -3.77 -14.47
CA ASP A 30 23.01 -4.44 -14.23
C ASP A 30 23.74 -3.92 -12.98
N GLY A 31 23.64 -2.60 -12.70
CA GLY A 31 24.23 -1.98 -11.51
C GLY A 31 23.67 -2.45 -10.16
N TRP A 32 22.50 -3.10 -10.15
CA TRP A 32 21.88 -3.63 -8.92
C TRP A 32 21.77 -5.15 -8.89
N ALA A 33 22.23 -5.84 -9.94
CA ALA A 33 22.16 -7.29 -10.03
C ALA A 33 23.09 -8.00 -9.03
N GLN A 34 24.16 -7.32 -8.61
CA GLN A 34 25.10 -7.78 -7.60
C GLN A 34 25.53 -6.59 -6.73
N PRO A 35 25.65 -6.77 -5.40
CA PRO A 35 26.22 -5.74 -4.56
C PRO A 35 27.72 -5.54 -4.87
N PRO A 36 28.23 -4.29 -4.84
CA PRO A 36 29.64 -4.01 -4.99
C PRO A 36 30.48 -4.81 -3.99
N ALA A 37 31.56 -5.43 -4.44
CA ALA A 37 32.39 -6.32 -3.59
C ALA A 37 32.90 -5.64 -2.31
N LYS A 38 33.10 -4.32 -2.35
CA LYS A 38 33.54 -3.48 -1.22
C LYS A 38 32.46 -3.33 -0.13
N ILE A 39 31.17 -3.47 -0.46
CA ILE A 39 30.02 -3.30 0.45
C ILE A 39 29.73 -4.59 1.23
N VAL A 40 30.18 -5.75 0.73
CA VAL A 40 29.94 -7.06 1.34
C VAL A 40 30.66 -7.23 2.70
N ARG A 41 31.49 -6.25 3.12
CA ARG A 41 32.17 -6.25 4.43
C ARG A 41 31.54 -5.20 5.36
N PRO A 42 30.70 -5.60 6.34
CA PRO A 42 29.95 -4.67 7.21
C PRO A 42 30.81 -3.72 8.06
N ASP A 43 32.08 -4.08 8.30
CA ASP A 43 32.97 -3.36 9.22
C ASP A 43 33.64 -2.13 8.58
N ALA A 44 33.56 -1.98 7.25
CA ALA A 44 34.13 -0.85 6.54
C ALA A 44 33.06 0.25 6.33
N ALA A 45 33.12 1.30 7.15
CA ALA A 45 32.40 2.57 6.97
C ALA A 45 30.86 2.47 6.81
N SER A 46 30.18 1.69 7.66
CA SER A 46 28.71 1.68 7.68
C SER A 46 28.15 3.04 8.10
N VAL A 47 27.22 3.59 7.33
CA VAL A 47 26.48 4.83 7.63
C VAL A 47 25.05 4.48 8.04
N SER A 48 24.47 5.26 8.95
CA SER A 48 23.08 5.16 9.35
C SER A 48 22.27 6.33 8.79
N LEU A 49 21.15 6.03 8.15
CA LEU A 49 20.21 7.00 7.57
C LEU A 49 18.84 6.86 8.20
N THR A 50 18.10 7.96 8.32
CA THR A 50 16.69 7.95 8.71
C THR A 50 15.93 8.88 7.80
N GLY A 51 14.80 8.43 7.28
CA GLY A 51 13.99 9.26 6.40
C GLY A 51 12.68 8.62 5.99
N TRP A 52 11.98 9.29 5.09
CA TRP A 52 10.71 8.86 4.54
C TRP A 52 10.89 8.22 3.17
N VAL A 53 10.20 7.11 2.95
CA VAL A 53 10.14 6.47 1.64
C VAL A 53 9.22 7.28 0.74
N GLN A 54 9.74 7.85 -0.34
CA GLN A 54 8.94 8.65 -1.27
C GLN A 54 8.40 7.81 -2.43
N ASN A 55 9.26 7.00 -3.05
CA ASN A 55 8.93 6.14 -4.17
C ASN A 55 9.56 4.77 -3.95
N ARG A 56 8.90 3.71 -4.42
CA ARG A 56 9.41 2.33 -4.35
C ARG A 56 9.19 1.63 -5.70
N ARG A 57 10.23 0.96 -6.17
CA ARG A 57 10.21 0.04 -7.32
C ARG A 57 10.66 -1.34 -6.88
N ARG A 58 10.08 -2.37 -7.50
CA ARG A 58 10.47 -3.76 -7.31
C ARG A 58 10.95 -4.31 -8.63
N TYR A 59 12.02 -5.07 -8.57
CA TYR A 59 12.61 -5.75 -9.71
C TYR A 59 12.59 -7.26 -9.48
N SER A 60 12.98 -8.02 -10.50
CA SER A 60 13.20 -9.46 -10.37
C SER A 60 14.20 -9.79 -9.25
N GLN A 61 14.29 -11.05 -8.84
CA GLN A 61 15.22 -11.48 -7.77
C GLN A 61 14.99 -10.78 -6.41
N ASN A 62 13.79 -10.25 -6.16
CA ASN A 62 13.40 -9.59 -4.91
C ASN A 62 14.21 -8.32 -4.56
N VAL A 63 14.87 -7.71 -5.54
CA VAL A 63 15.53 -6.41 -5.34
C VAL A 63 14.47 -5.31 -5.25
N THR A 64 14.53 -4.52 -4.19
CA THR A 64 13.65 -3.36 -3.99
C THR A 64 14.49 -2.10 -3.93
N VAL A 65 14.16 -1.13 -4.77
CA VAL A 65 14.83 0.18 -4.79
C VAL A 65 13.83 1.26 -4.43
N PHE A 66 14.22 2.17 -3.57
CA PHE A 66 13.35 3.24 -3.12
C PHE A 66 14.12 4.51 -2.80
N ASN A 67 13.44 5.65 -2.89
CA ASN A 67 14.04 6.94 -2.59
C ASN A 67 13.74 7.32 -1.14
N LEU A 68 14.77 7.64 -0.38
CA LEU A 68 14.71 8.15 0.98
C LEU A 68 14.85 9.66 0.97
N VAL A 69 13.96 10.37 1.67
CA VAL A 69 13.98 11.83 1.82
C VAL A 69 13.88 12.22 3.30
N ASP A 70 14.53 13.30 3.71
CA ASP A 70 14.53 13.74 5.12
C ASP A 70 13.15 14.22 5.59
N ASP A 71 12.42 14.92 4.72
CA ASP A 71 11.09 15.45 4.99
C ASP A 71 10.15 15.20 3.79
N LEU A 72 8.86 15.02 4.09
CA LEU A 72 7.81 14.86 3.08
C LEU A 72 7.31 16.19 2.50
N ALA A 73 7.76 17.33 3.06
CA ALA A 73 7.40 18.65 2.57
C ALA A 73 7.99 18.91 1.16
N PRO A 74 7.23 19.51 0.23
CA PRO A 74 7.78 19.98 -1.03
C PRO A 74 8.79 21.10 -0.74
N ARG A 75 10.07 20.88 -1.08
CA ARG A 75 11.11 21.92 -0.99
C ARG A 75 11.23 22.68 -2.31
N GLU A 76 11.35 23.99 -2.20
CA GLU A 76 11.83 24.84 -3.28
C GLU A 76 13.32 24.57 -3.53
N ALA A 77 13.71 24.61 -4.81
CA ALA A 77 15.01 24.15 -5.31
C ALA A 77 16.20 24.82 -4.62
N SER A 78 17.10 24.03 -4.04
CA SER A 78 18.43 24.46 -3.62
C SER A 78 19.49 23.43 -4.04
N ASP A 79 20.71 23.91 -4.28
CA ASP A 79 21.68 23.40 -5.26
C ASP A 79 22.54 22.19 -4.85
N VAL A 80 22.26 21.50 -3.74
CA VAL A 80 22.95 20.22 -3.44
C VAL A 80 21.94 19.19 -2.95
N ASP A 81 21.56 18.27 -3.85
CA ASP A 81 20.45 17.32 -3.74
C ASP A 81 20.80 16.10 -2.84
N TYR A 82 21.37 16.33 -1.65
CA TYR A 82 21.35 15.32 -0.57
C TYR A 82 19.91 15.01 -0.10
N ALA A 83 18.92 15.74 -0.62
CA ALA A 83 17.52 15.63 -0.27
C ALA A 83 16.89 14.29 -0.70
N ARG A 84 17.56 13.51 -1.56
CA ARG A 84 17.07 12.21 -2.00
C ARG A 84 18.20 11.20 -2.16
N VAL A 85 18.18 10.16 -1.34
CA VAL A 85 19.10 9.01 -1.44
C VAL A 85 18.37 7.84 -2.09
N GLU A 86 18.98 7.21 -3.09
CA GLU A 86 18.42 5.99 -3.68
C GLU A 86 18.91 4.80 -2.87
N CYS A 87 18.00 4.11 -2.20
CA CYS A 87 18.31 2.99 -1.33
C CYS A 87 18.00 1.66 -2.01
N VAL A 88 18.96 0.73 -1.97
CA VAL A 88 18.87 -0.60 -2.57
C VAL A 88 18.76 -1.65 -1.46
N LEU A 89 17.61 -2.32 -1.42
CA LEU A 89 17.33 -3.47 -0.57
C LEU A 89 17.58 -4.73 -1.39
N HIS A 90 18.75 -5.35 -1.21
CA HIS A 90 19.18 -6.53 -1.95
C HIS A 90 19.16 -7.79 -1.06
N PRO A 91 18.59 -8.93 -1.50
CA PRO A 91 18.44 -10.12 -0.66
C PRO A 91 19.76 -10.76 -0.23
N SER A 92 20.86 -10.54 -0.97
CA SER A 92 22.18 -11.06 -0.58
C SER A 92 22.85 -10.26 0.53
N LEU A 93 22.41 -9.02 0.79
CA LEU A 93 22.95 -8.16 1.85
C LEU A 93 22.03 -8.10 3.06
N PHE A 94 20.73 -8.34 2.86
CA PHE A 94 19.73 -8.27 3.92
C PHE A 94 18.80 -9.49 3.86
N ASP A 95 19.02 -10.39 4.80
CA ASP A 95 18.30 -11.66 4.96
C ASP A 95 16.77 -11.48 5.12
N ARG A 96 16.35 -10.38 5.74
CA ARG A 96 14.93 -10.02 5.94
C ARG A 96 14.34 -9.17 4.80
N SER A 97 15.02 -9.05 3.66
CA SER A 97 14.54 -8.26 2.50
C SER A 97 13.11 -8.61 2.07
N GLU A 98 12.77 -9.90 2.08
CA GLU A 98 11.43 -10.40 1.77
C GLU A 98 10.34 -9.86 2.71
N LEU A 99 10.69 -9.66 3.98
CA LEU A 99 9.77 -9.13 4.98
C LEU A 99 9.58 -7.61 4.78
N TYR A 100 10.66 -6.89 4.50
CA TYR A 100 10.63 -5.42 4.44
C TYR A 100 10.20 -4.83 3.10
N LYS A 101 10.25 -5.60 2.00
CA LYS A 101 9.86 -5.11 0.67
C LYS A 101 8.43 -4.54 0.63
N ASP A 102 7.52 -5.12 1.42
CA ASP A 102 6.12 -4.67 1.55
C ASP A 102 5.96 -3.54 2.57
N LEU A 103 6.78 -3.53 3.62
CA LEU A 103 6.77 -2.53 4.69
C LEU A 103 7.28 -1.16 4.25
N PHE A 104 8.30 -1.11 3.39
CA PHE A 104 8.88 0.13 2.87
C PHE A 104 8.05 0.75 1.74
N ALA A 105 6.75 0.91 1.98
CA ALA A 105 5.86 1.58 1.06
C ALA A 105 6.00 3.12 1.15
N PRO A 106 5.64 3.86 0.08
CA PRO A 106 5.63 5.31 0.13
C PRO A 106 4.87 5.88 1.33
N GLY A 107 5.49 6.84 2.02
CA GLY A 107 5.02 7.45 3.27
C GLY A 107 5.40 6.69 4.54
N ALA A 108 6.16 5.58 4.44
CA ALA A 108 6.76 4.95 5.60
C ALA A 108 8.02 5.71 6.04
N ARG A 109 8.29 5.78 7.34
CA ARG A 109 9.55 6.27 7.91
C ARG A 109 10.40 5.09 8.31
N VAL A 110 11.67 5.10 7.92
CA VAL A 110 12.59 3.99 8.10
C VAL A 110 13.90 4.47 8.70
N TRP A 111 14.53 3.59 9.46
CA TRP A 111 15.94 3.68 9.84
C TRP A 111 16.70 2.62 9.06
N LEU A 112 17.80 2.99 8.44
CA LEU A 112 18.60 2.13 7.57
C LEU A 112 20.05 2.22 8.02
N ARG A 113 20.77 1.09 7.95
CA ARG A 113 22.21 1.04 8.07
C ARG A 113 22.80 0.30 6.88
N GLY A 114 23.89 0.81 6.33
CA GLY A 114 24.42 0.33 5.07
C GLY A 114 25.65 1.11 4.63
N ALA A 115 25.97 1.05 3.35
CA ALA A 115 27.08 1.78 2.76
C ALA A 115 26.68 2.41 1.43
N PHE A 116 27.26 3.56 1.13
CA PHE A 116 27.16 4.14 -0.20
C PHE A 116 28.00 3.34 -1.19
N ASP A 117 27.56 3.34 -2.45
CA ASP A 117 28.38 2.84 -3.55
C ASP A 117 29.71 3.60 -3.59
N PRO A 118 30.87 2.94 -3.36
CA PRO A 118 32.16 3.60 -3.31
C PRO A 118 32.61 4.11 -4.69
N ASP A 119 32.00 3.62 -5.76
CA ASP A 119 32.31 4.03 -7.12
C ASP A 119 31.33 5.13 -7.62
N PHE A 120 30.47 5.66 -6.72
CA PHE A 120 29.62 6.82 -7.00
C PHE A 120 30.47 8.08 -7.10
N ASP A 121 30.49 8.67 -8.29
CA ASP A 121 31.13 9.96 -8.57
C ASP A 121 30.03 11.03 -8.83
N PRO A 122 29.82 11.98 -7.90
CA PRO A 122 28.78 12.99 -8.04
C PRO A 122 28.98 13.93 -9.23
N ASP A 123 30.21 14.06 -9.74
CA ASP A 123 30.55 14.99 -10.84
C ASP A 123 30.31 14.36 -12.22
N LEU A 124 30.46 13.03 -12.35
CA LEU A 124 30.25 12.29 -13.61
C LEU A 124 28.79 11.92 -13.87
N ASP A 125 28.02 11.68 -12.81
CA ASP A 125 26.67 11.10 -12.88
C ASP A 125 25.54 12.15 -13.00
N ASN A 126 25.89 13.42 -13.18
CA ASN A 126 24.97 14.56 -13.29
C ASN A 126 24.73 15.01 -14.76
N THR A 127 24.97 14.13 -15.74
CA THR A 127 24.73 14.44 -17.17
C THR A 127 23.25 14.33 -17.55
N ASP A 128 22.83 15.10 -18.55
CA ASP A 128 21.43 15.25 -19.03
C ASP A 128 20.73 13.94 -19.44
N ALA A 129 21.45 12.82 -19.57
CA ALA A 129 20.92 11.52 -19.97
C ALA A 129 20.33 10.68 -18.82
N GLY A 130 20.52 11.09 -17.56
CA GLY A 130 19.88 10.44 -16.42
C GLY A 130 20.67 10.65 -15.14
N ARG A 131 20.20 11.58 -14.29
CA ARG A 131 20.75 11.77 -12.93
C ARG A 131 20.75 10.44 -12.19
N ARG A 132 21.94 9.92 -11.88
CA ARG A 132 22.09 8.84 -10.91
C ARG A 132 22.21 9.47 -9.52
N TYR A 133 21.34 9.02 -8.61
CA TYR A 133 21.44 9.39 -7.21
C TYR A 133 22.48 8.49 -6.54
N ALA A 134 23.09 8.98 -5.45
CA ALA A 134 23.96 8.16 -4.62
C ALA A 134 23.21 6.90 -4.18
N SER A 135 23.67 5.73 -4.64
CA SER A 135 23.08 4.45 -4.31
C SER A 135 23.56 4.00 -2.93
N PHE A 136 22.62 3.81 -2.01
CA PHE A 136 22.85 3.35 -0.65
C PHE A 136 22.39 1.91 -0.48
N TRP A 137 23.34 1.01 -0.26
CA TRP A 137 23.09 -0.42 -0.14
C TRP A 137 22.79 -0.79 1.31
N ILE A 138 21.59 -1.33 1.54
CA ILE A 138 21.07 -1.59 2.88
C ILE A 138 21.59 -2.94 3.40
N ALA A 139 22.18 -2.91 4.60
CA ALA A 139 22.62 -4.08 5.35
C ALA A 139 21.70 -4.38 6.55
N GLU A 140 21.18 -3.33 7.20
CA GLU A 140 20.18 -3.46 8.26
C GLU A 140 19.08 -2.43 8.07
N ALA A 141 17.86 -2.76 8.53
CA ALA A 141 16.72 -1.88 8.36
C ALA A 141 15.70 -2.07 9.48
N ARG A 142 15.07 -0.97 9.89
CA ARG A 142 13.97 -0.94 10.88
C ARG A 142 12.86 -0.03 10.38
N LEU A 143 11.62 -0.49 10.48
CA LEU A 143 10.45 0.33 10.22
C LEU A 143 10.14 1.19 11.45
N MET A 144 10.33 2.50 11.33
CA MET A 144 10.08 3.46 12.42
C MET A 144 8.64 3.94 12.42
N ARG A 145 8.03 4.13 11.24
CA ARG A 145 6.62 4.51 11.09
C ARG A 145 6.03 3.90 9.84
N ALA A 146 4.90 3.21 9.99
CA ALA A 146 4.15 2.68 8.87
C ALA A 146 3.45 3.79 8.07
N THR A 147 3.22 3.54 6.79
CA THR A 147 2.30 4.33 5.98
C THR A 147 0.85 4.03 6.39
N TRP A 148 -0.07 4.97 6.18
CA TRP A 148 -1.51 4.79 6.46
C TRP A 148 -2.22 3.82 5.50
N ARG A 149 -1.52 3.26 4.50
CA ARG A 149 -2.11 2.33 3.54
C ARG A 149 -2.65 1.08 4.26
N PRO A 150 -3.95 0.76 4.15
CA PRO A 150 -4.54 -0.39 4.86
C PRO A 150 -3.86 -1.73 4.54
N SER A 151 -3.36 -1.90 3.32
CA SER A 151 -2.63 -3.12 2.92
C SER A 151 -1.33 -3.32 3.71
N VAL A 152 -0.60 -2.25 4.01
CA VAL A 152 0.67 -2.29 4.75
C VAL A 152 0.39 -2.53 6.24
N VAL A 153 -0.56 -1.80 6.82
CA VAL A 153 -0.97 -2.01 8.22
C VAL A 153 -1.44 -3.45 8.44
N ARG A 154 -2.26 -3.98 7.53
CA ARG A 154 -2.67 -5.39 7.56
C ARG A 154 -1.50 -6.35 7.45
N HIS A 155 -0.51 -6.05 6.60
CA HIS A 155 0.68 -6.88 6.48
C HIS A 155 1.48 -6.89 7.79
N ILE A 156 1.65 -5.73 8.44
CA ILE A 156 2.28 -5.62 9.77
C ILE A 156 1.54 -6.50 10.79
N LEU A 157 0.20 -6.42 10.88
CA LEU A 157 -0.55 -7.26 11.82
C LEU A 157 -0.43 -8.76 11.53
N ASN A 158 -0.32 -9.15 10.26
CA ASN A 158 -0.07 -10.54 9.90
C ASN A 158 1.33 -11.00 10.30
N LEU A 159 2.36 -10.17 10.10
CA LEU A 159 3.74 -10.47 10.54
C LEU A 159 3.82 -10.53 12.07
N LEU A 160 3.12 -9.65 12.77
CA LEU A 160 3.04 -9.61 14.22
C LEU A 160 2.40 -10.88 14.79
N HIS A 161 1.28 -11.31 14.19
CA HIS A 161 0.62 -12.57 14.54
C HIS A 161 1.52 -13.79 14.27
N ALA A 162 2.25 -13.78 13.16
CA ALA A 162 3.22 -14.82 12.82
C ALA A 162 4.54 -14.72 13.62
N ARG A 163 4.68 -13.74 14.51
CA ARG A 163 5.90 -13.43 15.28
C ARG A 163 7.14 -13.18 14.42
N ALA A 164 6.94 -12.75 13.17
CA ALA A 164 8.01 -12.43 12.23
C ALA A 164 8.50 -10.97 12.34
N LEU A 165 7.68 -10.10 12.95
CA LEU A 165 8.02 -8.72 13.27
C LEU A 165 8.10 -8.54 14.80
N PRO A 166 9.20 -7.99 15.35
CA PRO A 166 9.32 -7.70 16.77
C PRO A 166 8.20 -6.80 17.30
N LEU A 167 7.78 -7.03 18.55
CA LEU A 167 6.69 -6.26 19.19
C LEU A 167 7.04 -4.77 19.35
N ASP A 168 8.30 -4.45 19.66
CA ASP A 168 8.79 -3.07 19.80
C ASP A 168 8.73 -2.32 18.46
N GLU A 169 9.20 -2.94 17.38
CA GLU A 169 9.14 -2.39 16.04
C GLU A 169 7.69 -2.22 15.54
N ALA A 170 6.81 -3.18 15.84
CA ALA A 170 5.39 -3.07 15.50
C ALA A 170 4.68 -1.97 16.29
N SER A 171 4.96 -1.85 17.60
CA SER A 171 4.42 -0.81 18.47
C SER A 171 4.81 0.58 17.96
N GLU A 172 6.10 0.78 17.71
CA GLU A 172 6.64 2.04 17.20
C GLU A 172 6.08 2.38 15.82
N SER A 173 6.13 1.42 14.88
CA SER A 173 5.69 1.65 13.50
C SER A 173 4.20 1.94 13.37
N LEU A 174 3.36 1.34 14.20
CA LEU A 174 1.91 1.57 14.22
C LEU A 174 1.50 2.77 15.08
N GLY A 175 2.42 3.34 15.87
CA GLY A 175 2.11 4.41 16.81
C GLY A 175 1.14 3.97 17.92
N VAL A 176 1.25 2.73 18.38
CA VAL A 176 0.43 2.15 19.46
C VAL A 176 1.30 1.77 20.65
N SER A 177 0.70 1.57 21.82
CA SER A 177 1.45 1.11 22.99
C SER A 177 1.99 -0.32 22.80
N TYR A 178 3.04 -0.70 23.54
CA TYR A 178 3.59 -2.06 23.51
C TYR A 178 2.52 -3.10 23.92
N ALA A 179 1.71 -2.77 24.93
CA ALA A 179 0.60 -3.63 25.38
C ALA A 179 -0.47 -3.82 24.29
N ASP A 180 -0.75 -2.77 23.51
CA ASP A 180 -1.66 -2.88 22.36
C ASP A 180 -1.06 -3.72 21.24
N ALA A 181 0.23 -3.57 20.93
CA ALA A 181 0.91 -4.42 19.96
C ALA A 181 0.86 -5.90 20.41
N GLU A 182 1.09 -6.18 21.69
CA GLU A 182 0.95 -7.51 22.26
C GLU A 182 -0.48 -8.04 22.12
N ARG A 183 -1.51 -7.24 22.44
CA ARG A 183 -2.93 -7.60 22.24
C ARG A 183 -3.21 -7.93 20.77
N LEU A 184 -2.72 -7.10 19.85
CA LEU A 184 -2.91 -7.27 18.41
C LEU A 184 -2.25 -8.55 17.88
N SER A 185 -1.09 -8.94 18.44
CA SER A 185 -0.38 -10.19 18.07
C SER A 185 -1.22 -11.45 18.35
N ARG A 186 -2.10 -11.39 19.36
CA ARG A 186 -2.94 -12.50 19.82
C ARG A 186 -4.27 -12.63 19.06
N LEU A 187 -4.56 -11.73 18.12
CA LEU A 187 -5.77 -11.83 17.31
C LEU A 187 -5.68 -13.02 16.35
N GLU A 188 -6.43 -14.09 16.60
CA GLU A 188 -6.43 -15.31 15.76
C GLU A 188 -7.30 -15.15 14.50
N ASN A 189 -8.38 -14.38 14.59
CA ASN A 189 -9.34 -14.22 13.51
C ASN A 189 -8.83 -13.25 12.42
N LEU A 190 -8.75 -13.73 11.18
CA LEU A 190 -8.30 -12.92 10.04
C LEU A 190 -9.19 -11.69 9.80
N THR A 191 -10.50 -11.83 9.94
CA THR A 191 -11.47 -10.74 9.75
C THR A 191 -11.27 -9.66 10.82
N GLU A 192 -11.05 -10.08 12.07
CA GLU A 192 -10.79 -9.16 13.17
C GLU A 192 -9.48 -8.39 12.95
N ARG A 193 -8.39 -9.08 12.54
CA ARG A 193 -7.14 -8.41 12.15
C ARG A 193 -7.36 -7.41 11.01
N GLN A 194 -8.19 -7.72 10.03
CA GLN A 194 -8.51 -6.77 8.95
C GLN A 194 -9.26 -5.54 9.45
N TRP A 195 -10.17 -5.71 10.40
CA TRP A 195 -10.91 -4.61 11.00
C TRP A 195 -10.00 -3.71 11.83
N GLU A 196 -9.15 -4.29 12.67
CA GLU A 196 -8.15 -3.54 13.46
C GLU A 196 -7.15 -2.83 12.55
N ALA A 197 -6.69 -3.47 11.47
CA ALA A 197 -5.83 -2.83 10.48
C ALA A 197 -6.47 -1.58 9.86
N ASN A 198 -7.77 -1.62 9.54
CA ASN A 198 -8.49 -0.46 9.02
C ASN A 198 -8.62 0.67 10.05
N LYS A 199 -8.89 0.34 11.32
CA LYS A 199 -8.95 1.35 12.40
C LYS A 199 -7.59 2.05 12.57
N LEU A 200 -6.51 1.26 12.62
CA LEU A 200 -5.15 1.77 12.75
C LEU A 200 -4.73 2.61 11.54
N ALA A 201 -5.07 2.17 10.32
CA ALA A 201 -4.82 2.93 9.10
C ALA A 201 -5.47 4.33 9.14
N ILE A 202 -6.72 4.43 9.61
CA ILE A 202 -7.42 5.72 9.79
C ILE A 202 -6.71 6.58 10.85
N GLY A 203 -6.28 5.98 11.96
CA GLY A 203 -5.51 6.67 13.01
C GLY A 203 -4.19 7.23 12.47
N LEU A 204 -3.43 6.41 11.75
CA LEU A 204 -2.18 6.81 11.09
C LEU A 204 -2.43 7.93 10.09
N GLN A 205 -3.47 7.84 9.26
CA GLN A 205 -3.82 8.87 8.29
C GLN A 205 -4.09 10.22 8.97
N ARG A 206 -4.86 10.22 10.07
CA ARG A 206 -5.14 11.44 10.86
C ARG A 206 -3.87 12.02 11.48
N SER A 207 -2.99 11.16 11.99
CA SER A 207 -1.71 11.58 12.59
C SER A 207 -0.64 12.04 11.59
N GLN A 208 -0.79 11.69 10.31
CA GLN A 208 0.10 12.06 9.20
C GLN A 208 -0.51 13.15 8.31
N SER A 209 -1.75 13.55 8.58
CA SER A 209 -2.34 14.73 7.95
C SER A 209 -1.51 15.90 8.41
N ALA A 210 -0.50 16.25 7.61
CA ALA A 210 0.32 17.43 7.79
C ALA A 210 -0.63 18.59 8.06
N THR A 211 -0.27 19.43 9.02
CA THR A 211 -0.84 20.76 9.15
C THR A 211 -0.84 21.36 7.75
N VAL A 212 -2.01 21.45 7.12
CA VAL A 212 -2.12 21.96 5.76
C VAL A 212 -1.49 23.35 5.82
N ALA A 213 -0.45 23.58 5.03
CA ALA A 213 0.27 24.85 5.04
C ALA A 213 -0.77 25.98 4.94
N PRO A 214 -0.71 27.02 5.79
CA PRO A 214 -1.71 28.10 5.79
C PRO A 214 -1.97 28.68 4.39
N GLU A 215 -0.97 28.65 3.53
CA GLU A 215 -1.01 29.05 2.12
C GLU A 215 -1.89 28.11 1.29
N LEU A 216 -1.78 26.80 1.50
CA LEU A 216 -2.63 25.80 0.84
C LEU A 216 -4.06 25.84 1.39
N LEU A 217 -4.24 26.17 2.67
CA LEU A 217 -5.56 26.49 3.23
C LEU A 217 -6.17 27.73 2.58
N LYS A 218 -5.39 28.81 2.37
CA LYS A 218 -5.85 30.00 1.62
C LYS A 218 -6.26 29.64 0.19
N VAL A 219 -5.48 28.78 -0.48
CA VAL A 219 -5.85 28.27 -1.81
C VAL A 219 -7.19 27.53 -1.71
N LEU A 220 -7.35 26.57 -0.80
CA LEU A 220 -8.60 25.83 -0.63
C LEU A 220 -9.79 26.75 -0.27
N GLN A 221 -9.59 27.77 0.57
CA GLN A 221 -10.59 28.80 0.91
C GLN A 221 -11.00 29.62 -0.32
N ASN A 222 -10.06 29.96 -1.21
CA ASN A 222 -10.39 30.64 -2.47
C ASN A 222 -11.29 29.77 -3.37
N TYR A 223 -11.20 28.44 -3.25
CA TYR A 223 -12.05 27.47 -3.95
C TYR A 223 -13.32 27.07 -3.18
N GLU A 224 -13.52 27.53 -1.95
CA GLU A 224 -14.69 27.18 -1.12
C GLU A 224 -15.97 27.74 -1.74
N THR A 225 -15.90 28.96 -2.29
CA THR A 225 -16.99 29.57 -3.06
C THR A 225 -17.20 28.90 -4.43
N LEU A 226 -16.18 28.21 -4.97
CA LEU A 226 -16.29 27.44 -6.20
C LEU A 226 -17.12 26.17 -6.00
N ALA A 227 -17.10 25.54 -4.83
CA ALA A 227 -18.02 24.43 -4.53
C ALA A 227 -19.49 24.88 -4.49
N ALA A 228 -19.77 26.12 -4.06
CA ALA A 228 -21.12 26.69 -4.03
C ALA A 228 -21.57 27.22 -5.40
N SER A 229 -20.67 27.83 -6.18
CA SER A 229 -20.97 28.40 -7.50
C SER A 229 -20.86 27.39 -8.65
N ARG A 230 -20.13 26.31 -8.45
CA ARG A 230 -20.04 25.13 -9.32
C ARG A 230 -20.32 23.90 -8.46
N PRO A 231 -21.57 23.70 -8.01
CA PRO A 231 -21.92 22.48 -7.31
C PRO A 231 -21.44 21.33 -8.18
N VAL A 232 -20.63 20.46 -7.60
CA VAL A 232 -20.29 19.19 -8.24
C VAL A 232 -21.61 18.45 -8.30
N ALA A 233 -22.32 18.60 -9.42
CA ALA A 233 -23.43 17.74 -9.73
C ALA A 233 -22.90 16.31 -9.54
N PRO A 234 -23.63 15.43 -8.82
CA PRO A 234 -23.28 14.02 -8.86
C PRO A 234 -23.06 13.70 -10.33
N PRO A 235 -21.91 13.10 -10.72
CA PRO A 235 -21.60 12.89 -12.11
C PRO A 235 -22.84 12.31 -12.74
N GLU A 236 -23.43 13.04 -13.70
CA GLU A 236 -24.54 12.46 -14.45
C GLU A 236 -24.00 11.13 -14.94
N PRO A 237 -24.68 10.01 -14.64
CA PRO A 237 -24.16 8.68 -14.92
C PRO A 237 -23.68 8.71 -16.36
N SER A 238 -22.36 8.62 -16.53
CA SER A 238 -21.81 8.72 -17.88
C SER A 238 -22.42 7.56 -18.65
N PRO A 239 -22.76 7.71 -19.94
CA PRO A 239 -23.02 6.54 -20.77
C PRO A 239 -21.87 5.51 -20.69
N ASP A 240 -20.66 5.94 -20.28
CA ASP A 240 -19.53 5.05 -19.95
C ASP A 240 -19.59 4.41 -18.54
N ASP A 241 -20.36 4.93 -17.59
CA ASP A 241 -20.65 4.24 -16.33
C ASP A 241 -21.61 3.07 -16.55
N ASP A 242 -22.47 3.15 -17.57
CA ASP A 242 -23.15 1.98 -18.13
C ASP A 242 -22.17 1.08 -18.93
N ALA A 243 -21.10 1.64 -19.51
CA ALA A 243 -20.03 0.84 -20.12
C ALA A 243 -19.17 0.04 -19.11
N LEU A 244 -19.10 0.45 -17.83
CA LEU A 244 -18.51 -0.37 -16.76
C LEU A 244 -19.29 -1.68 -16.49
N LEU A 245 -20.51 -1.77 -17.03
CA LEU A 245 -21.40 -2.91 -17.02
C LEU A 245 -21.92 -3.26 -18.42
N HIS A 246 -21.28 -2.79 -19.51
CA HIS A 246 -21.54 -3.33 -20.83
C HIS A 246 -21.44 -4.86 -20.75
N PRO A 247 -22.22 -5.62 -21.53
CA PRO A 247 -22.01 -7.04 -21.70
C PRO A 247 -20.59 -7.22 -22.24
N SER A 248 -19.63 -7.30 -21.31
CA SER A 248 -18.23 -7.54 -21.63
C SER A 248 -18.20 -8.79 -22.47
N GLN A 249 -17.33 -8.84 -23.48
CA GLN A 249 -17.34 -9.93 -24.44
C GLN A 249 -17.47 -11.29 -23.72
N PRO A 250 -18.33 -12.20 -24.21
CA PRO A 250 -18.45 -13.55 -23.68
C PRO A 250 -17.06 -14.15 -23.39
N GLY A 251 -16.80 -14.53 -22.15
CA GLY A 251 -15.50 -15.06 -21.72
C GLY A 251 -14.50 -14.03 -21.15
N SER A 252 -14.87 -12.75 -21.01
CA SER A 252 -14.02 -11.78 -20.31
C SER A 252 -13.73 -12.22 -18.85
N TYR A 253 -12.60 -11.78 -18.28
CA TYR A 253 -12.30 -11.98 -16.86
C TYR A 253 -13.44 -11.46 -15.96
N TRP A 254 -14.06 -10.35 -16.36
CA TRP A 254 -15.18 -9.77 -15.64
C TRP A 254 -16.39 -10.72 -15.63
N GLN A 255 -16.76 -11.32 -16.77
CA GLN A 255 -17.86 -12.30 -16.81
C GLN A 255 -17.55 -13.58 -16.04
N ARG A 256 -16.32 -14.09 -16.15
CA ARG A 256 -15.95 -15.38 -15.56
C ARG A 256 -15.77 -15.31 -14.04
N GLN A 257 -15.24 -14.21 -13.52
CA GLN A 257 -14.89 -14.13 -12.11
C GLN A 257 -15.64 -13.03 -11.36
N LYS A 258 -15.63 -11.80 -11.89
CA LYS A 258 -16.10 -10.65 -11.10
C LYS A 258 -17.61 -10.59 -11.01
N ARG A 259 -18.33 -10.88 -12.09
CA ARG A 259 -19.80 -10.89 -12.14
C ARG A 259 -20.40 -11.97 -11.24
N PRO A 260 -20.01 -13.26 -11.32
CA PRO A 260 -20.51 -14.30 -10.42
C PRO A 260 -20.28 -13.96 -8.94
N GLN A 261 -19.11 -13.37 -8.64
CA GLN A 261 -18.82 -12.87 -7.29
C GLN A 261 -19.81 -11.78 -6.86
N LEU A 262 -20.05 -10.76 -7.69
CA LEU A 262 -20.99 -9.67 -7.36
C LEU A 262 -22.42 -10.17 -7.23
N GLU A 263 -22.88 -11.05 -8.13
CA GLU A 263 -24.20 -11.66 -8.07
C GLU A 263 -24.38 -12.49 -6.79
N TRP A 264 -23.38 -13.27 -6.39
CA TRP A 264 -23.39 -14.00 -5.13
C TRP A 264 -23.45 -13.06 -3.91
N MET A 265 -22.58 -12.04 -3.88
CA MET A 265 -22.56 -11.07 -2.78
C MET A 265 -23.89 -10.32 -2.67
N THR A 266 -24.46 -9.92 -3.81
CA THR A 266 -25.79 -9.29 -3.86
C THR A 266 -26.87 -10.21 -3.34
N ARG A 267 -26.87 -11.50 -3.67
CA ARG A 267 -27.83 -12.48 -3.11
C ARG A 267 -27.72 -12.59 -1.60
N GLU A 268 -26.51 -12.68 -1.05
CA GLU A 268 -26.31 -12.77 0.41
C GLU A 268 -26.74 -11.49 1.12
N ILE A 269 -26.37 -10.33 0.58
CA ILE A 269 -26.77 -9.03 1.13
C ILE A 269 -28.28 -8.87 1.05
N ALA A 270 -28.91 -9.27 -0.05
CA ALA A 270 -30.36 -9.26 -0.20
C ALA A 270 -31.06 -10.16 0.82
N ARG A 271 -30.52 -11.36 1.06
CA ARG A 271 -31.02 -12.29 2.08
C ARG A 271 -30.99 -11.67 3.47
N VAL A 272 -29.86 -11.06 3.85
CA VAL A 272 -29.70 -10.39 5.15
C VAL A 272 -30.59 -9.16 5.25
N ALA A 273 -30.64 -8.33 4.20
CA ALA A 273 -31.46 -7.14 4.16
C ALA A 273 -32.94 -7.50 4.33
N ARG A 274 -33.46 -8.48 3.58
CA ARG A 274 -34.86 -8.94 3.68
C ARG A 274 -35.23 -9.55 5.03
N ALA A 275 -34.28 -10.17 5.72
CA ALA A 275 -34.49 -10.70 7.07
C ALA A 275 -34.58 -9.59 8.14
N HIS A 276 -34.17 -8.35 7.82
CA HIS A 276 -34.18 -7.26 8.77
C HIS A 276 -35.61 -6.73 9.01
N PRO A 277 -36.08 -6.55 10.26
CA PRO A 277 -37.47 -6.15 10.56
C PRO A 277 -37.93 -4.80 9.98
N ALA A 278 -36.95 -3.96 9.63
CA ALA A 278 -37.16 -2.65 9.01
C ALA A 278 -37.00 -2.63 7.48
N PHE A 279 -36.74 -3.79 6.85
CA PHE A 279 -36.68 -3.89 5.39
C PHE A 279 -38.01 -3.45 4.76
N GLY A 280 -37.95 -2.60 3.74
CA GLY A 280 -39.12 -1.98 3.11
C GLY A 280 -39.84 -0.92 3.96
N LYS A 281 -39.56 -0.81 5.27
CA LYS A 281 -40.16 0.21 6.16
C LYS A 281 -39.35 1.51 6.20
N ARG A 282 -38.03 1.41 6.00
CA ARG A 282 -37.14 2.57 5.90
C ARG A 282 -35.98 2.27 4.95
N PRO A 283 -35.33 3.31 4.40
CA PRO A 283 -34.09 3.14 3.66
C PRO A 283 -33.04 2.48 4.55
N LEU A 284 -32.46 1.36 4.08
CA LEU A 284 -31.30 0.74 4.70
C LEU A 284 -30.04 1.26 4.01
N ARG A 285 -29.01 1.60 4.79
CA ARG A 285 -27.71 2.02 4.26
C ARG A 285 -26.77 0.84 4.29
N ILE A 286 -26.21 0.48 3.14
CA ILE A 286 -25.19 -0.56 3.01
C ILE A 286 -23.85 0.16 2.83
N LEU A 287 -22.91 -0.08 3.74
CA LEU A 287 -21.56 0.46 3.65
C LEU A 287 -20.64 -0.59 3.00
N ASP A 288 -20.20 -0.33 1.78
CA ASP A 288 -19.15 -1.13 1.14
C ASP A 288 -17.78 -0.72 1.70
N VAL A 289 -17.20 -1.57 2.54
CA VAL A 289 -15.88 -1.34 3.17
C VAL A 289 -14.72 -1.81 2.25
N GLY A 290 -15.03 -2.29 1.04
CA GLY A 290 -14.03 -2.68 0.06
C GLY A 290 -13.52 -1.49 -0.75
N GLY A 291 -12.20 -1.36 -0.92
CA GLY A 291 -11.56 -0.33 -1.76
C GLY A 291 -11.78 -0.46 -3.28
N GLY A 292 -12.90 -1.04 -3.71
CA GLY A 292 -13.28 -1.13 -5.12
C GLY A 292 -13.90 0.17 -5.63
N ARG A 293 -14.02 0.30 -6.96
CA ARG A 293 -14.72 1.43 -7.62
C ARG A 293 -16.26 1.41 -7.41
N GLY A 294 -16.75 1.04 -6.24
CA GLY A 294 -18.19 1.00 -5.93
C GLY A 294 -19.02 -0.02 -6.71
N LYS A 295 -18.40 -0.99 -7.40
CA LYS A 295 -19.11 -1.94 -8.28
C LYS A 295 -20.18 -2.76 -7.55
N LEU A 296 -19.95 -3.12 -6.29
CA LEU A 296 -20.94 -3.82 -5.48
C LEU A 296 -22.11 -2.90 -5.12
N ALA A 297 -21.84 -1.66 -4.73
CA ALA A 297 -22.88 -0.68 -4.42
C ALA A 297 -23.80 -0.44 -5.63
N VAL A 298 -23.23 -0.27 -6.82
CA VAL A 298 -23.99 -0.14 -8.08
C VAL A 298 -24.82 -1.39 -8.35
N HIS A 299 -24.23 -2.58 -8.19
CA HIS A 299 -24.92 -3.84 -8.42
C HIS A 299 -26.07 -4.07 -7.42
N LEU A 300 -25.88 -3.69 -6.16
CA LEU A 300 -26.92 -3.74 -5.12
C LEU A 300 -28.06 -2.78 -5.39
N ALA A 301 -27.77 -1.53 -5.78
CA ALA A 301 -28.77 -0.51 -6.05
C ALA A 301 -29.73 -0.88 -7.20
N ARG A 302 -29.30 -1.76 -8.12
CA ARG A 302 -30.16 -2.28 -9.20
C ARG A 302 -30.99 -3.51 -8.77
N ALA A 303 -30.48 -4.29 -7.83
CA ALA A 303 -31.02 -5.59 -7.48
C ALA A 303 -31.94 -5.60 -6.25
N LEU A 304 -31.91 -4.53 -5.45
CA LEU A 304 -32.66 -4.35 -4.21
C LEU A 304 -33.57 -3.13 -4.28
#